data_AF-A0A381Q9S1-F1
#
_entry.id   AF-A0A381Q9S1-F1
#
_cell.length_a   1.000
_cell.length_b   1.000
_cell.length_c   1.000
_cell.angle_alpha   90.00
_cell.angle_beta   90.00
_cell.angle_gamma   90.00
#
_symmetry.space_group_name_H-M   'P 1'
#
loop_
_entity.id
_entity.type
_entity.pdbx_description
1 polymer ?
#
loop_
_entity_poly.entity_id
_entity_poly.type
_entity_poly.pdbx_seq_one_letter_code
_entity_poly.pdbx_strand_id
1 'polypeptide(L)'
;MVSVDDIETNTKFAESLEADFPLLSNEEKDVAEAYGVVTAVRPFPARWTFYIDGAGKIIYIDKEVNASTAGSDVAVRLAALGVAER
;
A
#
# COMPACT_ATOMS: atom_id res chain seq x y z
N MET A 1 -2.09 -4.58 1.21
CA MET A 1 -0.76 -4.15 0.71
C MET A 1 -0.67 -4.46 -0.78
N VAL A 2 0.16 -3.76 -1.55
CA VAL A 2 0.35 -4.02 -3.00
C VAL A 2 1.85 -4.06 -3.31
N SER A 3 2.29 -5.02 -4.14
CA SER A 3 3.64 -5.07 -4.71
C SER A 3 3.59 -5.38 -6.20
N VAL A 4 4.76 -5.36 -6.87
CA VAL A 4 4.92 -5.75 -8.28
C VAL A 4 5.47 -7.17 -8.44
N ASP A 5 5.45 -7.96 -7.36
CA ASP A 5 5.83 -9.37 -7.39
C ASP A 5 4.73 -10.19 -8.08
N ASP A 6 5.10 -11.31 -8.69
CA ASP A 6 4.14 -12.25 -9.27
C ASP A 6 3.20 -12.85 -8.20
N ILE A 7 2.11 -13.46 -8.67
CA ILE A 7 1.08 -14.00 -7.78
C ILE A 7 1.59 -15.13 -6.87
N GLU A 8 2.51 -15.97 -7.34
CA GLU A 8 3.04 -17.10 -6.58
C GLU A 8 3.92 -16.60 -5.42
N THR A 9 4.82 -15.66 -5.71
CA THR A 9 5.70 -15.02 -4.73
C THR A 9 4.88 -14.28 -3.68
N ASN A 10 3.89 -13.49 -4.10
CA ASN A 10 3.05 -12.72 -3.18
C ASN A 10 2.16 -13.61 -2.31
N THR A 11 1.67 -14.74 -2.84
CA THR A 11 0.90 -15.75 -2.09
C THR A 11 1.76 -16.40 -1.00
N LYS A 12 2.95 -16.89 -1.36
CA LYS A 12 3.90 -17.48 -0.39
C LYS A 12 4.26 -16.49 0.72
N PHE A 13 4.43 -15.21 0.38
CA PHE A 13 4.73 -14.18 1.36
C PHE A 13 3.57 -13.94 2.32
N ALA A 14 2.34 -13.83 1.82
CA ALA A 14 1.14 -13.71 2.64
C ALA A 14 0.98 -14.90 3.60
N GLU A 15 1.20 -16.12 3.12
CA GLU A 15 1.16 -17.34 3.95
C GLU A 15 2.26 -17.33 5.02
N SER A 16 3.49 -16.93 4.67
CA SER A 16 4.62 -16.88 5.61
C SER A 16 4.44 -15.89 6.76
N LEU A 17 3.62 -14.86 6.54
CA LEU A 17 3.29 -13.84 7.53
C LEU A 17 1.96 -14.10 8.24
N GLU A 18 1.25 -15.18 7.87
CA GLU A 18 -0.12 -15.44 8.32
C GLU A 18 -1.03 -14.21 8.16
N ALA A 19 -0.89 -13.51 7.03
CA ALA A 19 -1.53 -12.22 6.82
C ALA A 19 -3.06 -12.35 6.89
N ASP A 20 -3.69 -11.49 7.70
CA ASP A 20 -5.14 -11.42 7.92
C ASP A 20 -5.85 -10.43 6.98
N PHE A 21 -5.10 -9.83 6.03
CA PHE A 21 -5.62 -8.93 5.01
C PHE A 21 -5.05 -9.25 3.62
N PRO A 22 -5.75 -8.84 2.53
CA PRO A 22 -5.27 -9.10 1.17
C PRO A 22 -3.96 -8.40 0.83
N LEU A 23 -3.03 -9.17 0.25
CA LEU A 23 -1.85 -8.67 -0.46
C LEU A 23 -2.13 -8.78 -1.97
N LEU A 24 -2.08 -7.65 -2.69
CA LEU A 24 -2.34 -7.61 -4.13
C LEU A 24 -1.03 -7.71 -4.91
N SER A 25 -0.99 -8.60 -5.89
CA SER A 25 0.06 -8.69 -6.89
C SER A 25 -0.30 -7.80 -8.08
N ASN A 26 0.59 -6.88 -8.45
CA ASN A 26 0.48 -6.04 -9.63
C ASN A 26 1.70 -6.24 -10.55
N GLU A 27 1.85 -7.46 -11.08
CA GLU A 27 2.97 -7.86 -11.93
C GLU A 27 3.10 -6.99 -13.20
N GLU A 28 1.97 -6.56 -13.77
CA GLU A 28 1.92 -5.70 -14.96
C GLU A 28 2.39 -4.26 -14.69
N LYS A 29 2.50 -3.85 -13.41
CA LYS A 29 2.93 -2.52 -12.94
C LYS A 29 2.03 -1.35 -13.35
N ASP A 30 0.95 -1.58 -14.09
CA ASP A 30 0.02 -0.56 -14.57
C ASP A 30 -0.57 0.30 -13.43
N VAL A 31 -0.98 -0.32 -12.32
CA VAL A 31 -1.49 0.38 -11.13
C VAL A 31 -0.35 1.14 -10.44
N ALA A 32 0.82 0.51 -10.30
CA ALA A 32 1.99 1.15 -9.69
C ALA A 32 2.47 2.39 -10.47
N GLU A 33 2.39 2.36 -11.79
CA GLU A 33 2.66 3.50 -12.68
C GLU A 33 1.56 4.56 -12.58
N ALA A 34 0.29 4.16 -12.60
CA ALA A 34 -0.84 5.09 -12.46
C ALA A 34 -0.83 5.87 -11.14
N TYR A 35 -0.38 5.23 -10.05
CA TYR A 35 -0.20 5.87 -8.74
C TYR A 35 1.13 6.63 -8.60
N GLY A 36 1.98 6.59 -9.64
CA GLY A 36 3.25 7.31 -9.70
C GLY A 36 4.32 6.78 -8.75
N VAL A 37 4.14 5.56 -8.21
CA VAL A 37 5.14 4.92 -7.33
C VAL A 37 6.22 4.20 -8.14
N VAL A 38 5.90 3.78 -9.37
CA VAL A 38 6.86 3.32 -10.39
C VAL A 38 6.96 4.40 -11.47
N THR A 39 8.18 4.65 -11.95
CA THR A 39 8.46 5.62 -13.01
C THR A 39 9.55 5.09 -13.94
N ALA A 40 9.76 5.73 -15.10
CA ALA A 40 10.83 5.36 -16.02
C ALA A 40 12.24 5.35 -15.38
N VAL A 41 12.46 6.16 -14.34
CA VAL A 41 13.75 6.23 -13.61
C VAL A 41 13.78 5.35 -12.36
N ARG A 42 12.64 4.80 -11.93
CA ARG A 42 12.49 3.97 -10.73
C ARG A 42 11.66 2.72 -11.05
N PRO A 43 12.29 1.57 -11.30
CA PRO A 43 11.61 0.35 -11.75
C PRO A 43 10.88 -0.42 -10.65
N PHE A 44 11.04 -0.02 -9.38
CA PHE A 44 10.40 -0.61 -8.20
C PHE A 44 9.54 0.41 -7.47
N PRO A 45 8.38 0.01 -6.92
CA PRO A 45 7.46 0.96 -6.29
C PRO A 45 8.11 1.69 -5.12
N ALA A 46 7.97 3.01 -5.08
CA ALA A 46 8.23 3.80 -3.89
C ALA A 46 7.29 3.36 -2.76
N ARG A 47 7.81 3.25 -1.53
CA ARG A 47 7.02 2.86 -0.36
C ARG A 47 6.17 4.03 0.12
N TRP A 48 4.95 4.13 -0.41
CA TRP A 48 3.96 5.14 -0.03
C TRP A 48 2.70 4.48 0.52
N THR A 49 1.96 5.19 1.36
CA THR A 49 0.63 4.79 1.84
C THR A 49 -0.40 5.79 1.36
N PHE A 50 -1.39 5.31 0.61
CA PHE A 50 -2.51 6.12 0.11
C PHE A 50 -3.74 5.89 0.98
N TYR A 51 -4.37 6.97 1.41
CA TYR A 51 -5.62 6.95 2.17
C TYR A 51 -6.74 7.37 1.23
N ILE A 52 -7.69 6.47 0.99
CA ILE A 52 -8.74 6.61 -0.01
C ILE A 52 -10.09 6.51 0.69
N ASP A 53 -10.99 7.46 0.44
CA ASP A 53 -12.34 7.43 1.02
C ASP A 53 -13.27 6.44 0.30
N GLY A 54 -14.48 6.27 0.85
CA GLY A 54 -15.49 5.35 0.27
C GLY A 54 -16.02 5.77 -1.11
N ALA A 55 -15.72 6.99 -1.57
CA ALA A 55 -16.03 7.46 -2.92
C ALA A 55 -14.86 7.25 -3.91
N GLY A 56 -13.75 6.67 -3.45
CA GLY A 56 -12.55 6.44 -4.25
C GLY A 56 -11.63 7.65 -4.37
N LYS A 57 -11.83 8.71 -3.57
CA LYS A 57 -10.97 9.89 -3.60
C LYS A 57 -9.78 9.69 -2.66
N ILE A 58 -8.58 10.01 -3.15
CA ILE A 58 -7.39 10.09 -2.31
C ILE A 58 -7.52 11.31 -1.40
N ILE A 59 -7.57 11.06 -0.09
CA ILE A 59 -7.69 12.11 0.94
C ILE A 59 -6.35 12.43 1.60
N TYR A 60 -5.38 11.52 1.53
CA TYR A 60 -4.01 11.74 1.99
C TYR A 60 -3.02 10.78 1.31
N ILE A 61 -1.78 11.23 1.15
CA ILE A 61 -0.66 10.41 0.65
C ILE A 61 0.51 10.56 1.61
N ASP A 62 0.90 9.47 2.24
CA ASP A 62 2.14 9.39 3.02
C ASP A 62 3.29 8.91 2.14
N LYS A 63 4.31 9.74 2.00
CA LYS A 63 5.50 9.45 1.18
C LYS A 63 6.74 9.12 2.01
N GLU A 64 6.67 9.28 3.33
CA GLU A 64 7.79 9.14 4.26
C GLU A 64 7.60 7.92 5.16
N VAL A 65 7.14 6.82 4.57
CA VAL A 65 6.76 5.60 5.30
C VAL A 65 7.99 4.91 5.88
N ASN A 66 7.99 4.75 7.21
CA ASN A 66 8.91 3.86 7.90
C ASN A 66 8.25 2.49 8.13
N ALA A 67 8.85 1.42 7.61
CA ALA A 67 8.28 0.07 7.71
C ALA A 67 8.13 -0.42 9.16
N SER A 68 8.97 0.02 10.09
CA SER A 68 8.88 -0.44 11.48
C SER A 68 7.73 0.20 12.26
N THR A 69 7.21 1.34 11.81
CA THR A 69 6.14 2.10 12.50
C THR A 69 4.86 2.20 11.68
N ALA A 70 4.87 1.75 10.42
CA ALA A 70 3.78 1.93 9.46
C ALA A 70 2.40 1.52 10.00
N GLY A 71 2.28 0.41 10.74
CA GLY A 71 1.01 -0.03 11.31
C GLY A 71 0.41 1.01 12.28
N SER A 72 1.21 1.49 13.21
CA SER A 72 0.79 2.53 14.17
C SER A 72 0.55 3.88 13.49
N ASP A 73 1.39 4.24 12.52
CA ASP A 73 1.29 5.50 11.78
C ASP A 73 -0.03 5.57 10.98
N VAL A 74 -0.47 4.44 10.42
CA VAL A 74 -1.76 4.32 9.74
C VAL A 74 -2.92 4.59 10.69
N ALA A 75 -2.92 3.98 11.88
CA ALA A 75 -3.99 4.20 12.86
C ALA A 75 -4.07 5.68 13.29
N VAL A 76 -2.92 6.30 13.60
CA VAL A 76 -2.84 7.72 13.94
C VAL A 76 -3.36 8.60 12.80
N ARG A 77 -2.98 8.27 11.56
CA ARG A 77 -3.42 9.04 10.38
C ARG A 77 -4.91 8.90 10.13
N LEU A 78 -5.48 7.70 10.26
CA LEU A 78 -6.92 7.47 10.10
C LEU A 78 -7.73 8.27 11.13
N ALA A 79 -7.30 8.29 12.40
CA ALA A 79 -7.92 9.11 13.43
C ALA A 79 -7.85 10.61 13.09
N ALA A 80 -6.69 11.10 12.62
CA ALA A 80 -6.53 12.49 12.19
C ALA A 80 -7.40 12.86 10.98
N LEU A 81 -7.74 11.89 10.13
CA LEU A 81 -8.65 12.06 8.98
C LEU A 81 -10.13 11.90 9.35
N GLY A 82 -10.45 11.60 10.61
CA GLY A 82 -11.83 11.44 11.09
C GLY A 82 -12.50 10.15 10.60
N VAL A 83 -11.73 9.13 10.21
CA VAL A 83 -12.27 7.82 9.83
C VAL A 83 -12.60 7.05 11.11
N ALA A 84 -13.82 6.56 11.24
CA ALA A 84 -14.25 5.78 12.40
C ALA A 84 -13.46 4.47 12.50
N GLU A 85 -13.03 4.13 13.71
CA GLU A 85 -12.45 2.81 14.02
C GLU A 85 -13.51 1.72 13.78
N ARG A 86 -13.08 0.59 13.22
CA ARG A 86 -13.92 -0.59 12.98
C ARG A 86 -13.61 -1.69 13.96
#